data_AF-A0A1E9IYN3-F1
#
_entry.id   AF-A0A1E9IYN3-F1
#
_cell.length_a   1.000
_cell.length_b   1.000
_cell.length_c   1.000
_cell.angle_alpha   90.00
_cell.angle_beta   90.00
_cell.angle_gamma   90.00
#
_symmetry.space_group_name_H-M   'P 1'
#
loop_
_entity.id
_entity.type
_entity.pdbx_description
1 polymer ?
#
loop_
_entity_poly.entity_id
_entity_poly.type
_entity_poly.pdbx_seq_one_letter_code
_entity_poly.pdbx_strand_id
1 'polypeptide(L)'
;MNRKIEKRGRPLGSGNRNKTILGVRVTDEEFELIKKGLRKLKTEFKTNKEIIIHLFKKYGNFEIKNNAEDDNLLLKLISEELKKDKYTKKEKMQLKRIYREIINKGIGNVFNI
;
A
#
# COMPACT_ATOMS: atom_id res chain seq x y z
N MET A 1 -9.26 -3.26 64.23
CA MET A 1 -10.09 -3.25 63.00
C MET A 1 -9.23 -2.79 61.82
N ASN A 2 -8.78 -3.71 60.96
CA ASN A 2 -7.94 -3.38 59.80
C ASN A 2 -8.82 -3.26 58.54
N ARG A 3 -9.18 -2.04 58.15
CA ARG A 3 -9.87 -1.78 56.86
C ARG A 3 -8.84 -1.86 55.74
N LYS A 4 -8.77 -2.99 55.03
CA LYS A 4 -8.05 -3.08 53.76
C LYS A 4 -8.75 -2.16 52.76
N ILE A 5 -8.04 -1.16 52.27
CA ILE A 5 -8.50 -0.29 51.17
C ILE A 5 -8.62 -1.18 49.93
N GLU A 6 -9.84 -1.50 49.51
CA GLU A 6 -10.09 -2.16 48.23
C GLU A 6 -9.62 -1.22 47.11
N LYS A 7 -8.52 -1.59 46.44
CA LYS A 7 -8.05 -0.89 45.25
C LYS A 7 -9.13 -1.03 44.18
N ARG A 8 -9.91 0.04 43.96
CA ARG A 8 -10.82 0.19 42.82
C ARG A 8 -10.00 0.33 41.54
N GLY A 9 -9.43 -0.78 41.07
CA GLY A 9 -8.86 -0.86 39.73
C GLY A 9 -9.95 -0.66 38.67
N ARG A 10 -9.59 -0.07 37.53
CA ARG A 10 -10.48 -0.01 36.36
C ARG A 10 -10.83 -1.44 35.94
N PRO A 11 -12.09 -1.79 35.70
CA PRO A 11 -12.44 -3.12 35.21
C PRO A 11 -11.69 -3.38 33.89
N LEU A 12 -10.89 -4.45 33.90
CA LEU A 12 -10.19 -4.95 32.72
C LEU A 12 -11.23 -5.47 31.74
N GLY A 13 -11.71 -4.63 30.82
CA GLY A 13 -12.68 -5.04 29.81
C GLY A 13 -13.69 -4.00 29.32
N SER A 14 -13.55 -2.72 29.66
CA SER A 14 -14.46 -1.65 29.18
C SER A 14 -14.17 -1.13 27.76
N GLY A 15 -13.21 -1.72 27.05
CA GLY A 15 -12.92 -1.36 25.67
C GLY A 15 -13.85 -2.08 24.69
N ASN A 16 -14.25 -1.39 23.62
CA ASN A 16 -14.97 -2.00 22.51
C ASN A 16 -14.20 -3.26 22.05
N ARG A 17 -14.89 -4.40 21.87
CA ARG A 17 -14.27 -5.71 21.57
C ARG A 17 -13.74 -5.75 20.14
N ASN A 18 -12.73 -4.96 19.84
CA ASN A 18 -12.08 -5.00 18.54
C ASN A 18 -11.26 -6.30 18.49
N LYS A 19 -11.68 -7.22 17.62
CA LYS A 19 -10.92 -8.44 17.35
C LYS A 19 -9.60 -8.06 16.70
N THR A 20 -8.58 -8.87 16.92
CA THR A 20 -7.27 -8.66 16.30
C THR A 20 -7.01 -9.76 15.29
N ILE A 21 -6.65 -9.39 14.07
CA ILE A 21 -6.22 -10.32 13.02
C ILE A 21 -4.93 -9.80 12.39
N LEU A 22 -3.93 -10.68 12.29
CA LEU A 22 -2.59 -10.31 11.79
C LEU A 22 -1.98 -9.07 12.50
N GLY A 23 -2.29 -8.87 13.78
CA GLY A 23 -1.80 -7.72 14.58
C GLY A 23 -2.59 -6.42 14.42
N VAL A 24 -3.64 -6.39 13.60
CA VAL A 24 -4.50 -5.22 13.36
C VAL A 24 -5.83 -5.38 14.07
N ARG A 25 -6.30 -4.32 14.73
CA ARG A 25 -7.64 -4.25 15.33
C ARG A 25 -8.67 -4.03 14.24
N VAL A 26 -9.69 -4.87 14.22
CA VAL A 26 -10.76 -4.88 13.22
C VAL A 26 -12.12 -4.98 13.89
N THR A 27 -13.15 -4.55 13.18
CA THR A 27 -14.55 -4.77 13.57
C THR A 27 -14.90 -6.26 13.48
N ASP A 28 -16.03 -6.67 14.07
CA ASP A 28 -16.51 -8.05 13.97
C ASP A 28 -16.83 -8.46 12.53
N GLU A 29 -17.38 -7.54 11.73
CA GLU A 29 -17.70 -7.77 10.31
C GLU A 29 -16.44 -7.97 9.47
N GLU A 30 -15.45 -7.08 9.65
CA GLU A 30 -14.13 -7.19 9.01
C GLU A 30 -13.44 -8.48 9.41
N PHE A 31 -13.52 -8.86 10.68
CA PHE A 31 -12.92 -10.08 11.19
C PHE A 31 -13.46 -11.33 10.48
N GLU A 32 -14.79 -11.46 10.36
CA GLU A 32 -15.39 -12.63 9.70
C GLU A 32 -15.10 -12.63 8.19
N LEU A 33 -15.08 -11.46 7.54
CA LEU A 33 -14.69 -11.33 6.14
C LEU A 33 -13.24 -11.80 5.91
N ILE A 34 -12.29 -11.26 6.68
CA ILE A 34 -10.86 -11.61 6.57
C ILE A 34 -10.66 -13.09 6.88
N LYS A 35 -11.31 -13.61 7.92
CA LYS A 35 -11.24 -15.03 8.29
C LYS A 35 -11.75 -15.95 7.19
N LYS A 36 -12.85 -15.59 6.51
CA LYS A 36 -13.37 -16.33 5.35
C LYS A 36 -12.36 -16.33 4.19
N GLY A 37 -11.71 -15.19 3.94
CA GLY A 37 -10.64 -15.07 2.94
C GLY A 37 -9.43 -15.94 3.28
N LEU A 38 -8.93 -15.88 4.51
CA LEU A 38 -7.79 -16.68 4.98
C LEU A 38 -8.06 -18.19 4.91
N ARG A 39 -9.30 -18.64 5.16
CA ARG A 39 -9.66 -20.06 5.02
C ARG A 39 -9.44 -20.58 3.60
N LYS A 40 -9.76 -19.78 2.58
CA LYS A 40 -9.49 -20.13 1.18
C LYS A 40 -7.99 -20.17 0.91
N LEU A 41 -7.23 -19.21 1.44
CA LEU A 41 -5.78 -19.19 1.24
C LEU A 41 -5.07 -20.35 1.94
N LYS A 42 -5.59 -20.85 3.06
CA LYS A 42 -5.06 -22.03 3.76
C LYS A 42 -5.20 -23.34 2.99
N THR A 43 -6.06 -23.42 1.98
CA THR A 43 -6.10 -24.62 1.11
C THR A 43 -4.95 -24.64 0.11
N GLU A 44 -4.43 -23.46 -0.24
CA GLU A 44 -3.34 -23.29 -1.23
C GLU A 44 -1.96 -23.15 -0.56
N PHE A 45 -1.91 -22.58 0.64
CA PHE A 45 -0.67 -22.26 1.36
C PHE A 45 -0.63 -22.97 2.71
N LYS A 46 0.50 -23.65 2.99
CA LYS A 46 0.68 -24.48 4.19
C LYS A 46 0.93 -23.64 5.44
N THR A 47 1.54 -22.47 5.29
CA THR A 47 1.95 -21.61 6.40
C THR A 47 1.36 -20.21 6.31
N ASN A 48 1.13 -19.57 7.46
CA ASN A 48 0.69 -18.18 7.51
C ASN A 48 1.70 -17.22 6.85
N LYS A 49 3.01 -17.55 6.90
CA LYS A 49 4.08 -16.77 6.26
C LYS A 49 3.90 -16.75 4.73
N GLU A 50 3.61 -17.90 4.12
CA GLU A 50 3.36 -18.00 2.68
C GLU A 50 2.13 -17.19 2.27
N ILE A 51 1.06 -17.25 3.07
CA ILE A 51 -0.16 -16.45 2.85
C ILE A 51 0.16 -14.96 2.86
N ILE A 52 0.91 -14.48 3.85
CA ILE A 52 1.32 -13.06 3.95
C ILE A 52 2.16 -12.65 2.74
N ILE A 53 3.17 -13.45 2.36
CA ILE A 53 4.01 -13.16 1.18
C ILE A 53 3.17 -13.13 -0.10
N HIS A 54 2.25 -14.07 -0.27
CA HIS A 54 1.34 -14.10 -1.42
C HIS A 54 0.46 -12.86 -1.48
N LEU A 55 -0.12 -12.44 -0.36
CA LEU A 55 -0.91 -11.21 -0.26
C LEU A 55 -0.08 -10.00 -0.65
N PHE A 56 1.13 -9.84 -0.11
CA PHE A 56 2.03 -8.74 -0.48
C PHE A 56 2.37 -8.73 -1.98
N LYS A 57 2.72 -9.87 -2.57
CA LYS A 57 2.98 -9.96 -4.02
C LYS A 57 1.75 -9.58 -4.84
N LYS A 58 0.56 -10.04 -4.42
CA LYS A 58 -0.70 -9.74 -5.10
C LYS A 58 -1.05 -8.26 -5.03
N TYR A 59 -0.85 -7.61 -3.88
CA TYR A 59 -1.03 -6.17 -3.71
C TYR A 59 0.01 -5.35 -4.46
N GLY A 60 1.29 -5.72 -4.41
CA GLY A 60 2.33 -5.07 -5.19
C GLY A 60 2.06 -5.16 -6.70
N ASN A 61 1.61 -6.32 -7.18
CA ASN A 61 1.17 -6.46 -8.58
C ASN A 61 -0.13 -5.70 -8.91
N PHE A 62 -0.94 -5.33 -7.90
CA PHE A 62 -2.13 -4.50 -8.07
C PHE A 62 -1.75 -3.03 -8.19
N GLU A 63 -0.74 -2.56 -7.45
CA GLU A 63 -0.17 -1.21 -7.59
C GLU A 63 0.70 -1.08 -8.86
N ILE A 64 1.38 -2.15 -9.27
CA ILE A 64 2.18 -2.20 -10.51
C ILE A 64 1.30 -2.40 -11.76
N LYS A 65 0.01 -2.70 -11.59
CA LYS A 65 -0.94 -2.77 -12.71
C LYS A 65 -1.28 -1.36 -13.20
N ASN A 66 -0.37 -0.83 -14.02
CA ASN A 66 -0.63 0.12 -15.08
C ASN A 66 -1.48 1.32 -14.66
N ASN A 67 -0.90 2.27 -13.94
CA ASN A 67 -1.42 3.62 -14.01
C ASN A 67 -0.97 4.22 -15.35
N ALA A 68 -1.56 3.76 -16.45
CA ALA A 68 -1.53 4.51 -17.70
C ALA A 68 -2.01 5.95 -17.47
N GLU A 69 -2.87 6.16 -16.46
CA GLU A 69 -3.24 7.48 -15.94
C GLU A 69 -2.05 8.26 -15.36
N ASP A 70 -1.17 7.64 -14.57
CA ASP A 70 0.03 8.29 -14.01
C ASP A 70 1.08 8.58 -15.09
N ASP A 71 1.29 7.63 -16.02
CA ASP A 71 2.12 7.82 -17.21
C ASP A 71 1.63 9.04 -18.02
N ASN A 72 0.32 9.12 -18.28
CA ASN A 72 -0.29 10.23 -19.02
C ASN A 72 -0.18 11.57 -18.27
N LEU A 73 -0.38 11.57 -16.95
CA LEU A 73 -0.30 12.78 -16.13
C LEU A 73 1.13 13.32 -16.07
N LEU A 74 2.12 12.43 -15.91
CA LEU A 74 3.53 12.81 -15.91
C LEU A 74 4.00 13.28 -17.30
N LEU A 75 3.57 12.62 -18.38
CA LEU A 75 3.85 13.07 -19.74
C LEU A 75 3.29 14.48 -19.99
N LYS A 76 2.07 14.76 -19.51
CA LYS A 76 1.46 16.09 -19.58
C LYS A 76 2.29 17.12 -18.84
N LEU A 77 2.68 16.85 -17.58
CA LEU A 77 3.51 17.75 -16.78
C LEU A 77 4.87 18.03 -17.45
N ILE A 78 5.55 17.00 -17.96
CA ILE A 78 6.83 17.17 -18.66
C ILE A 78 6.64 18.03 -19.93
N SER A 79 5.53 17.84 -20.65
CA SER A 79 5.21 18.65 -21.83
C SER A 79 5.00 20.13 -21.49
N GLU A 80 4.41 20.42 -20.33
CA GLU A 80 4.19 21.78 -19.83
C GLU A 80 5.49 22.43 -19.35
N GLU A 81 6.35 21.70 -18.64
CA GLU A 81 7.65 22.21 -18.20
C GLU A 81 8.60 22.48 -19.38
N LEU A 82 8.56 21.65 -20.44
CA LEU A 82 9.38 21.85 -21.65
C LEU A 82 9.06 23.17 -22.38
N LYS A 83 7.83 23.69 -22.24
CA LYS A 83 7.41 24.98 -22.81
C LYS A 83 7.97 26.19 -22.05
N LYS A 84 8.47 26.00 -20.82
CA LYS A 84 8.99 27.10 -20.01
C LYS A 84 10.41 27.46 -20.40
N ASP A 85 10.74 28.75 -20.36
CA ASP A 85 12.06 29.26 -20.75
C ASP A 85 13.08 29.27 -19.61
N LYS A 86 12.67 28.86 -18.40
CA LYS A 86 13.52 28.78 -17.20
C LYS A 86 14.57 27.66 -17.24
N TYR A 87 14.53 26.75 -18.22
CA TYR A 87 15.42 25.59 -18.31
C TYR A 87 16.52 25.78 -19.34
N THR A 88 17.74 25.36 -18.98
CA THR A 88 18.88 25.31 -19.89
C THR A 88 18.66 24.28 -21.01
N LYS A 89 19.42 24.42 -22.11
CA LYS A 89 19.36 23.48 -23.25
C LYS A 89 19.65 22.03 -22.84
N LYS A 90 20.56 21.84 -21.88
CA LYS A 90 20.94 20.51 -21.37
C LYS A 90 19.80 19.88 -20.55
N GLU A 91 19.17 20.64 -19.68
CA GLU A 91 18.01 20.18 -18.88
C GLU A 91 16.81 19.85 -19.78
N LYS A 92 16.51 20.70 -20.77
CA LYS A 92 15.46 20.40 -21.77
C LYS A 92 15.75 19.10 -22.53
N MET A 93 17.03 18.80 -22.81
CA MET A 93 17.41 17.57 -23.50
C MET A 93 17.23 16.33 -22.60
N GLN A 94 17.54 16.45 -21.30
CA GLN A 94 17.29 15.39 -20.32
C GLN A 94 15.79 15.12 -20.15
N LEU A 95 14.97 16.17 -20.02
CA LEU A 95 13.50 16.05 -19.95
C LEU A 95 12.92 15.36 -21.19
N LYS A 96 13.39 15.71 -22.40
CA LYS A 96 12.96 15.04 -23.64
C LYS A 96 13.35 13.56 -23.69
N ARG A 97 14.49 13.19 -23.10
CA ARG A 97 14.92 11.79 -23.04
C ARG A 97 13.99 10.99 -22.11
N ILE A 98 13.74 11.53 -20.91
CA ILE A 98 12.81 10.93 -19.94
C ILE A 98 11.42 10.77 -20.56
N TYR A 99 10.90 11.82 -21.23
CA TYR A 99 9.61 11.78 -21.94
C TYR A 99 9.52 10.60 -22.93
N ARG A 100 10.55 10.37 -23.74
CA ARG A 100 10.60 9.26 -24.71
C ARG A 100 10.70 7.90 -24.03
N GLU A 101 11.48 7.81 -22.95
CA GLU A 101 11.64 6.55 -22.21
C GLU A 101 10.31 6.13 -21.55
N ILE A 102 9.56 7.10 -20.99
CA ILE A 102 8.21 6.86 -20.45
C ILE A 102 7.26 6.37 -21.55
N ILE A 103 7.23 7.00 -22.73
CA ILE A 103 6.38 6.54 -23.85
C ILE A 103 6.73 5.11 -24.28
N ASN A 104 8.02 4.78 -24.36
CA ASN A 104 8.46 3.50 -24.91
C ASN A 104 8.35 2.33 -23.92
N LYS A 105 8.41 2.59 -22.60
CA LYS A 105 8.58 1.55 -21.58
C LYS A 105 7.69 1.70 -20.34
N GLY A 106 6.99 2.82 -20.17
CA GLY A 106 6.24 3.17 -18.94
C GLY A 106 7.14 3.65 -17.80
N ILE A 107 6.56 4.39 -16.83
CA ILE A 107 7.31 5.03 -15.72
C ILE A 107 8.11 4.02 -14.89
N GLY A 108 7.54 2.85 -14.58
CA GLY A 108 8.18 1.86 -13.69
C GLY A 108 9.57 1.41 -14.18
N ASN A 109 9.76 1.30 -15.49
CA ASN A 109 11.03 0.93 -16.10
C ASN A 109 12.03 2.09 -16.21
N VAL A 110 11.57 3.35 -16.16
CA VAL A 110 12.44 4.54 -16.18
C VAL A 110 13.12 4.73 -14.82
N PHE A 111 12.41 4.41 -13.73
CA PHE A 111 12.90 4.64 -12.37
C PHE A 111 13.42 3.38 -11.65
N ASN A 112 13.41 2.20 -12.28
CA ASN A 112 13.87 0.93 -11.70
C ASN A 112 13.44 0.77 -10.23
N ILE A 113 12.14 0.71 -10.00
CA ILE A 113 11.53 0.36 -8.70
C ILE A 113 11.31 -1.16 -8.65
#